data_AF-A0A438K3Y0-F1
#
_entry.id   AF-A0A438K3Y0-F1
#
_cell.length_a   1.000
_cell.length_b   1.000
_cell.length_c   1.000
_cell.angle_alpha   90.00
_cell.angle_beta   90.00
_cell.angle_gamma   90.00
#
_symmetry.space_group_name_H-M   'P 1'
#
loop_
_entity.id
_entity.type
_entity.pdbx_description
1 polymer ?
#
loop_
_entity_poly.entity_id
_entity_poly.type
_entity_poly.pdbx_seq_one_letter_code
_entity_poly.pdbx_strand_id
1 'polypeptide(L)'
;MSSTHPSRFLPSGPFRRSATEKTFPRRFWKPGGKIWSKQASSISANVNNIPVLNGTNFKKWKERVMIVLGCMDLDYALREDRLANLTNASTAKQRATVEKWERSNRMSLMIMKHSIPEAINGAILEKSRAKTFLDQIAN
;
A
#
# COMPACT_ATOMS: atom_id res chain seq x y z
N MET A 1 -1.75 -52.44 30.53
CA MET A 1 -2.27 -51.64 31.67
C MET A 1 -1.81 -50.20 31.42
N SER A 2 -2.65 -49.41 30.73
CA SER A 2 -3.42 -48.29 31.32
C SER A 2 -2.50 -47.10 31.66
N SER A 3 -2.40 -46.13 30.75
CA SER A 3 -3.19 -44.88 30.70
C SER A 3 -2.70 -43.83 31.69
N THR A 4 -2.38 -42.63 31.22
CA THR A 4 -3.13 -41.38 31.50
C THR A 4 -2.41 -40.17 30.89
N HIS A 5 -3.10 -39.49 29.96
CA HIS A 5 -2.81 -38.11 29.58
C HIS A 5 -3.41 -37.18 30.66
N PRO A 6 -2.81 -36.00 30.94
CA PRO A 6 -3.59 -34.80 30.61
C PRO A 6 -2.79 -33.55 30.16
N SER A 7 -3.46 -32.78 29.30
CA SER A 7 -3.62 -31.32 29.28
C SER A 7 -2.46 -30.36 28.97
N ARG A 8 -2.58 -29.80 27.75
CA ARG A 8 -2.38 -28.40 27.34
C ARG A 8 -2.03 -27.39 28.43
N PHE A 9 -0.92 -26.69 28.21
CA PHE A 9 -0.75 -25.27 28.58
C PHE A 9 -0.41 -24.46 27.32
N LEU A 10 -1.18 -23.41 27.07
CA LEU A 10 -0.95 -22.41 26.03
C LEU A 10 0.20 -21.48 26.45
N PRO A 11 1.16 -21.14 25.57
CA PRO A 11 2.01 -19.99 25.82
C PRO A 11 1.33 -18.71 25.33
N SER A 12 0.72 -17.99 26.26
CA SER A 12 0.45 -16.56 26.18
C SER A 12 1.78 -15.80 26.20
N GLY A 13 2.18 -15.23 25.06
CA GLY A 13 3.39 -14.40 24.92
C GLY A 13 3.47 -13.76 23.53
N PRO A 14 4.07 -12.56 23.40
CA PRO A 14 3.91 -11.72 22.23
C PRO A 14 4.53 -12.35 20.99
N PHE A 15 3.75 -12.34 19.90
CA PHE A 15 4.11 -12.83 18.57
C PHE A 15 5.46 -12.27 18.14
N ARG A 16 6.48 -13.13 18.13
CA ARG A 16 7.84 -12.86 17.69
C ARG A 16 7.78 -12.48 16.19
N ARG A 17 7.96 -11.21 15.87
CA ARG A 17 8.09 -10.74 14.48
C ARG A 17 9.33 -11.38 13.84
N SER A 18 9.14 -11.96 12.66
CA SER A 18 10.18 -12.54 11.83
C SER A 18 11.13 -11.47 11.25
N ALA A 19 12.37 -11.87 11.00
CA ALA A 19 13.52 -11.00 10.76
C ALA A 19 13.67 -10.47 9.31
N THR A 20 12.58 -10.22 8.58
CA THR A 20 12.65 -9.70 7.19
C THR A 20 12.23 -8.22 7.05
N GLU A 21 11.91 -7.55 8.15
CA GLU A 21 11.53 -6.12 8.18
C GLU A 21 12.75 -5.17 8.17
N LYS A 22 13.74 -5.39 7.28
CA LYS A 22 15.02 -4.63 7.25
C LYS A 22 15.28 -3.76 6.02
N THR A 23 14.28 -3.51 5.16
CA THR A 23 14.47 -2.60 4.00
C THR A 23 13.41 -1.51 3.90
N PHE A 24 13.05 -0.87 5.01
CA PHE A 24 12.28 0.37 4.99
C PHE A 24 12.93 1.43 5.89
N PRO A 25 13.32 2.61 5.37
CA PRO A 25 14.01 3.63 6.15
C PRO A 25 13.17 4.10 7.34
N ARG A 26 13.71 3.94 8.57
CA ARG A 26 13.10 4.30 9.87
C ARG A 26 12.77 5.79 10.06
N ARG A 27 12.96 6.64 9.04
CA ARG A 27 12.81 8.09 9.14
C ARG A 27 11.40 8.61 8.78
N PHE A 28 10.48 7.73 8.40
CA PHE A 28 9.18 8.11 7.83
C PHE A 28 7.95 7.80 8.69
N TRP A 29 8.13 7.32 9.92
CA TRP A 29 7.03 6.99 10.82
C TRP A 29 7.18 7.72 12.17
N LYS A 30 6.57 8.91 12.29
CA LYS A 30 6.37 9.62 13.56
C LYS A 30 4.86 9.59 13.90
N PRO A 31 4.41 8.79 14.87
CA PRO A 31 3.03 8.83 15.35
C PRO A 31 2.78 10.14 16.12
N GLY A 32 1.70 10.88 15.84
CA GLY A 32 1.29 12.01 16.70
C GLY A 32 0.49 13.17 16.08
N GLY A 33 0.35 13.26 14.76
CA GLY A 33 -0.47 14.33 14.16
C GLY A 33 -1.97 14.02 14.25
N LYS A 34 -2.78 14.92 14.84
CA LYS A 34 -4.25 14.76 14.95
C LYS A 34 -4.97 14.60 13.59
N ILE A 35 -4.35 15.05 12.50
CA ILE A 35 -4.84 14.89 11.12
C ILE A 35 -4.58 13.45 10.61
N TRP A 36 -3.52 12.80 11.07
CA TRP A 36 -3.10 11.47 10.61
C TRP A 36 -3.92 10.34 11.24
N SER A 37 -4.43 10.49 12.47
CA SER A 37 -5.27 9.45 13.11
C SER A 37 -6.62 9.23 12.41
N LYS A 38 -7.23 10.31 11.88
CA LYS A 38 -8.47 10.24 11.09
C LYS A 38 -8.25 9.59 9.72
N GLN A 39 -7.13 9.91 9.05
CA GLN A 39 -6.79 9.28 7.78
C GLN A 39 -6.41 7.81 7.94
N ALA A 40 -5.66 7.43 8.99
CA ALA A 40 -5.19 6.05 9.19
C ALA A 40 -6.33 5.04 9.44
N SER A 41 -7.34 5.42 10.23
CA SER A 41 -8.53 4.60 10.46
C SER A 41 -9.39 4.45 9.20
N SER A 42 -9.48 5.52 8.40
CA SER A 42 -10.15 5.49 7.09
C SER A 42 -9.37 4.65 6.06
N ILE A 43 -8.03 4.72 6.08
CA ILE A 43 -7.14 3.92 5.22
C ILE A 43 -7.35 2.43 5.50
N SER A 44 -7.29 1.98 6.76
CA SER A 44 -7.37 0.55 7.07
C SER A 44 -8.74 -0.03 6.73
N ALA A 45 -9.83 0.66 7.06
CA ALA A 45 -11.18 0.24 6.71
C ALA A 45 -11.39 0.15 5.19
N ASN A 46 -10.91 1.14 4.44
CA ASN A 46 -11.07 1.18 2.99
C ASN A 46 -10.21 0.13 2.28
N VAL A 47 -8.97 -0.09 2.71
CA VAL A 47 -8.06 -1.08 2.13
C VAL A 47 -8.54 -2.51 2.37
N ASN A 48 -9.13 -2.79 3.55
CA ASN A 48 -9.71 -4.10 3.86
C ASN A 48 -10.95 -4.44 3.01
N ASN A 49 -11.60 -3.43 2.41
CA ASN A 49 -12.76 -3.63 1.53
C ASN A 49 -12.36 -3.88 0.06
N ILE A 50 -11.08 -3.81 -0.27
CA ILE A 50 -10.58 -4.15 -1.61
C ILE A 50 -10.51 -5.68 -1.71
N PRO A 51 -11.19 -6.33 -2.67
CA PRO A 51 -11.10 -7.77 -2.82
C PRO A 51 -9.65 -8.15 -3.16
N VAL A 52 -9.19 -9.32 -2.74
CA VAL A 52 -7.88 -9.82 -3.17
C VAL A 52 -7.94 -10.12 -4.67
N LEU A 53 -6.95 -9.65 -5.44
CA LEU A 53 -6.87 -9.91 -6.87
C LEU A 53 -6.72 -11.41 -7.12
N ASN A 54 -7.50 -11.93 -8.06
CA ASN A 54 -7.38 -13.26 -8.61
C ASN A 54 -7.48 -13.20 -10.14
N GLY A 55 -7.20 -14.30 -10.82
CA GLY A 55 -7.18 -14.35 -12.29
C GLY A 55 -8.52 -14.06 -13.00
N THR A 56 -9.62 -13.86 -12.27
CA THR A 56 -10.97 -13.67 -12.84
C THR A 56 -11.64 -12.35 -12.45
N ASN A 57 -11.14 -11.66 -11.43
CA ASN A 57 -11.85 -10.54 -10.80
C ASN A 57 -11.27 -9.15 -11.11
N PHE A 58 -10.33 -9.04 -12.08
CA PHE A 58 -9.59 -7.81 -12.36
C PHE A 58 -10.48 -6.57 -12.48
N LYS A 59 -11.58 -6.64 -13.23
CA LYS A 59 -12.51 -5.50 -13.42
C LYS A 59 -13.06 -4.99 -12.08
N LYS A 60 -13.55 -5.90 -11.24
CA LYS A 60 -14.12 -5.58 -9.92
C LYS A 60 -13.04 -5.10 -8.94
N TRP A 61 -11.87 -5.72 -8.99
CA TRP A 61 -10.71 -5.31 -8.21
C TRP A 61 -10.28 -3.88 -8.55
N LYS A 62 -10.06 -3.59 -9.84
CA LYS A 62 -9.66 -2.27 -10.34
C LYS A 62 -10.66 -1.20 -9.95
N GLU A 63 -11.96 -1.46 -10.12
CA GLU A 63 -13.01 -0.52 -9.71
C GLU A 63 -12.93 -0.17 -8.23
N ARG A 64 -12.79 -1.18 -7.35
CA ARG A 64 -12.66 -0.95 -5.91
C ARG A 64 -11.39 -0.19 -5.53
N VAL A 65 -10.26 -0.51 -6.15
CA VAL A 65 -9.00 0.23 -5.97
C VAL A 65 -9.18 1.70 -6.35
N MET A 66 -9.78 1.99 -7.51
CA MET A 66 -9.97 3.37 -7.98
C MET A 66 -10.89 4.17 -7.06
N ILE A 67 -11.97 3.57 -6.55
CA ILE A 67 -12.87 4.23 -5.59
C ILE A 67 -12.12 4.59 -4.30
N VAL A 68 -11.37 3.65 -3.72
CA VAL A 68 -10.61 3.88 -2.49
C VAL A 68 -9.56 4.96 -2.66
N LEU A 69 -8.80 4.94 -3.76
CA LEU A 69 -7.79 5.95 -4.05
C LEU A 69 -8.41 7.33 -4.29
N GLY A 70 -9.54 7.41 -4.99
CA GLY A 70 -10.28 8.65 -5.21
C GLY A 70 -10.83 9.25 -3.91
N CYS A 71 -11.46 8.44 -3.05
CA CYS A 71 -11.97 8.90 -1.75
C CYS A 71 -10.88 9.42 -0.79
N MET A 72 -9.61 9.12 -1.08
CA MET A 72 -8.46 9.47 -0.26
C MET A 72 -7.54 10.51 -0.92
N ASP A 73 -7.93 11.05 -2.07
CA ASP A 73 -7.12 11.98 -2.88
C ASP A 73 -5.73 11.42 -3.26
N LEU A 74 -5.65 10.11 -3.49
CA LEU A 74 -4.42 9.39 -3.80
C LEU A 74 -4.29 8.97 -5.25
N ASP A 75 -5.26 9.28 -6.11
CA ASP A 75 -5.28 8.86 -7.51
C ASP A 75 -4.60 9.85 -8.47
N TYR A 76 -4.03 10.94 -7.96
CA TYR A 76 -3.35 11.96 -8.77
C TYR A 76 -2.27 11.37 -9.69
N ALA A 77 -1.42 10.47 -9.20
CA ALA A 77 -0.38 9.80 -9.98
C ALA A 77 -0.88 8.73 -10.96
N LEU A 78 -2.16 8.37 -10.87
CA LEU A 78 -2.82 7.51 -11.85
C LEU A 78 -3.38 8.33 -13.02
N ARG A 79 -3.76 9.59 -12.77
CA ARG A 79 -4.33 10.50 -13.76
C ARG A 79 -3.26 11.29 -14.51
N GLU A 80 -2.30 11.82 -13.76
CA GLU A 80 -1.27 12.74 -14.27
C GLU A 80 0.08 12.06 -14.41
N ASP A 81 0.83 12.43 -15.44
CA ASP A 81 2.21 12.02 -15.58
C ASP A 81 3.12 12.86 -14.67
N ARG A 82 4.22 12.27 -14.19
CA ARG A 82 5.17 12.97 -13.32
C ARG A 82 5.83 14.09 -14.10
N LEU A 83 5.80 15.31 -13.56
CA LEU A 83 6.61 16.42 -14.07
C LEU A 83 8.10 16.04 -14.11
N ALA A 84 8.83 16.64 -15.06
CA ALA A 84 10.27 16.50 -15.14
C ALA A 84 10.95 16.92 -13.82
N ASN A 85 12.19 16.46 -13.63
CA ASN A 85 12.93 16.69 -12.39
C ASN A 85 13.02 18.19 -12.07
N LEU A 86 12.74 18.51 -10.81
CA LEU A 86 12.84 19.87 -10.28
C LEU A 86 14.29 20.34 -10.40
N THR A 87 14.49 21.55 -10.92
CA THR A 87 15.77 22.27 -10.88
C THR A 87 15.77 23.28 -9.73
N ASN A 88 16.92 23.90 -9.44
CA ASN A 88 17.00 24.95 -8.40
C ASN A 88 16.09 26.17 -8.68
N ALA A 89 15.68 26.36 -9.94
CA ALA A 89 14.75 27.42 -10.36
C ALA A 89 13.26 27.05 -10.18
N SER A 90 12.95 25.86 -9.67
CA SER A 90 11.57 25.38 -9.54
C SER A 90 10.75 26.24 -8.58
N THR A 91 9.60 26.70 -9.05
CA THR A 91 8.65 27.44 -8.21
C THR A 91 8.14 26.58 -7.05
N ALA A 92 7.69 27.22 -5.97
CA ALA A 92 7.10 26.50 -4.83
C ALA A 92 5.88 25.64 -5.26
N LYS A 93 5.09 26.13 -6.22
CA LYS A 93 3.95 25.41 -6.78
C LYS A 93 4.36 24.13 -7.51
N GLN A 94 5.42 24.18 -8.32
CA GLN A 94 5.95 22.99 -9.00
C GLN A 94 6.46 21.95 -8.01
N ARG A 95 7.19 22.40 -6.98
CA ARG A 95 7.69 21.52 -5.91
C ARG A 95 6.54 20.82 -5.17
N ALA A 96 5.50 21.57 -4.78
CA ALA A 96 4.32 21.00 -4.13
C ALA A 96 3.57 20.01 -5.05
N THR A 97 3.54 20.27 -6.35
CA THR A 97 2.90 19.38 -7.34
C THR A 97 3.65 18.05 -7.44
N VAL A 98 4.99 18.08 -7.50
CA VAL A 98 5.82 16.87 -7.52
C VAL A 98 5.68 16.09 -6.22
N GLU A 99 5.70 16.75 -5.06
CA GLU A 99 5.52 16.08 -3.76
C GLU A 99 4.13 15.42 -3.66
N LYS A 100 3.07 16.11 -4.09
CA LYS A 100 1.72 15.55 -4.17
C LYS A 100 1.69 14.31 -5.05
N TRP A 101 2.32 14.37 -6.22
CA TRP A 101 2.43 13.24 -7.14
C TRP A 101 3.19 12.06 -6.53
N GLU A 102 4.34 12.30 -5.91
CA GLU A 102 5.16 11.24 -5.29
C GLU A 102 4.45 10.57 -4.13
N ARG A 103 3.75 11.35 -3.29
CA ARG A 103 2.91 10.82 -2.21
C ARG A 103 1.79 9.94 -2.77
N SER A 104 1.05 10.44 -3.76
CA SER A 104 -0.04 9.70 -4.41
C SER A 104 0.47 8.40 -5.04
N ASN A 105 1.59 8.45 -5.76
CA ASN A 105 2.23 7.31 -6.37
C ASN A 105 2.64 6.24 -5.34
N ARG A 106 3.33 6.66 -4.27
CA ARG A 106 3.79 5.74 -3.21
C ARG A 106 2.63 5.05 -2.51
N MET A 107 1.61 5.81 -2.12
CA MET A 107 0.47 5.26 -1.39
C MET A 107 -0.41 4.37 -2.27
N SER A 108 -0.59 4.73 -3.54
CA SER A 108 -1.31 3.89 -4.51
C SER A 108 -0.64 2.53 -4.68
N LEU A 109 0.69 2.50 -4.83
CA LEU A 109 1.46 1.26 -4.92
C LEU A 109 1.29 0.40 -3.66
N MET A 110 1.34 0.99 -2.47
CA MET A 110 1.14 0.25 -1.22
C MET A 110 -0.26 -0.40 -1.16
N ILE A 111 -1.30 0.33 -1.52
CA ILE A 111 -2.69 -0.16 -1.48
C ILE A 111 -2.90 -1.27 -2.52
N MET A 112 -2.45 -1.07 -3.75
CA MET A 112 -2.56 -2.09 -4.80
C MET A 112 -1.79 -3.35 -4.41
N LYS A 113 -0.52 -3.23 -4.01
CA LYS A 113 0.33 -4.36 -3.61
C LYS A 113 -0.22 -5.13 -2.41
N HIS A 114 -0.88 -4.45 -1.47
CA HIS A 114 -1.53 -5.10 -0.32
C HIS A 114 -2.65 -6.06 -0.74
N SER A 115 -3.37 -5.73 -1.81
CA SER A 115 -4.49 -6.53 -2.33
C SER A 115 -4.08 -7.57 -3.39
N ILE A 116 -2.79 -7.73 -3.66
CA ILE A 116 -2.26 -8.64 -4.68
C ILE A 116 -1.47 -9.76 -4.00
N PRO A 117 -1.79 -11.04 -4.25
CA PRO A 117 -1.00 -12.17 -3.77
C PRO A 117 0.46 -12.10 -4.22
N GLU A 118 1.39 -12.49 -3.35
CA GLU A 118 2.83 -12.44 -3.62
C GLU A 118 3.24 -13.24 -4.88
N ALA A 119 2.53 -14.33 -5.16
CA ALA A 119 2.72 -15.15 -6.36
C ALA A 119 2.51 -14.37 -7.68
N ILE A 120 1.65 -13.34 -7.67
CA ILE A 120 1.43 -12.42 -8.80
C ILE A 120 2.40 -11.23 -8.69
N ASN A 121 2.73 -10.83 -7.47
CA ASN A 121 3.55 -9.65 -7.18
C ASN A 121 5.03 -9.83 -7.52
N GLY A 122 5.56 -11.06 -7.45
CA GLY A 122 6.99 -11.36 -7.65
C GLY A 122 7.55 -10.93 -9.02
N ALA A 123 6.71 -10.94 -10.08
CA ALA A 123 7.11 -10.51 -11.42
C ALA A 123 6.94 -9.00 -11.68
N ILE A 124 6.13 -8.30 -10.87
CA ILE A 124 5.71 -6.90 -11.08
C ILE A 124 6.41 -5.96 -10.07
N LEU A 125 7.25 -6.51 -9.17
CA LEU A 125 7.67 -5.86 -7.93
C LEU A 125 8.52 -4.59 -8.13
N GLU A 126 9.24 -4.47 -9.25
CA GLU A 126 10.28 -3.45 -9.47
C GLU A 126 9.74 -2.07 -9.90
N LYS A 127 8.44 -1.94 -10.19
CA LYS A 127 7.94 -0.68 -10.76
C LYS A 127 7.77 0.42 -9.74
N SER A 128 8.36 1.57 -10.06
CA SER A 128 8.30 2.80 -9.29
C SER A 128 7.03 3.63 -9.57
N ARG A 129 6.25 3.32 -10.60
CA ARG A 129 5.07 4.09 -11.03
C ARG A 129 3.76 3.31 -10.88
N ALA A 130 2.80 3.89 -10.15
CA ALA A 130 1.49 3.30 -9.87
C ALA A 130 0.66 3.05 -11.14
N LYS A 131 0.64 4.01 -12.07
CA LYS A 131 -0.08 3.88 -13.36
C LYS A 131 0.41 2.67 -14.15
N THR A 132 1.73 2.58 -14.35
CA THR A 132 2.36 1.46 -15.05
C THR A 132 2.18 0.12 -14.33
N PHE A 133 2.19 0.13 -12.99
CA PHE A 133 1.90 -1.07 -12.20
C PHE A 133 0.47 -1.57 -12.44
N LEU A 134 -0.52 -0.66 -12.45
CA LEU A 134 -1.92 -0.98 -12.72
C LEU A 134 -2.13 -1.53 -14.13
N ASP A 135 -1.47 -0.94 -15.13
CA ASP A 135 -1.59 -1.36 -16.54
C ASP A 135 -1.02 -2.77 -16.77
N GLN A 136 0.06 -3.14 -16.09
CA GLN A 136 0.64 -4.48 -16.21
C GLN A 136 -0.22 -5.59 -15.63
N ILE A 137 -1.06 -5.28 -14.64
CA ILE A 137 -1.98 -6.26 -14.06
C ILE A 137 -3.15 -6.53 -15.02
N ALA A 138 -3.47 -5.58 -15.90
CA ALA A 138 -4.56 -5.70 -16.87
C ALA A 138 -4.24 -6.59 -18.07
N ASN A 139 -2.97 -6.94 -18.26
CA ASN A 139 -2.42 -7.60 -19.45
C ASN A 139 -2.32 -9.12 -19.29
#